data_AF-A0A2M7M7M3-F1
#
_entry.id   AF-A0A2M7M7M3-F1
#
_cell.length_a   1.000
_cell.length_b   1.000
_cell.length_c   1.000
_cell.angle_alpha   90.00
_cell.angle_beta   90.00
_cell.angle_gamma   90.00
#
_symmetry.space_group_name_H-M   'P 1'
#
loop_
_entity.id
_entity.type
_entity.pdbx_description
1 polymer ?
#
loop_
_entity_poly.entity_id
_entity_poly.type
_entity_poly.pdbx_seq_one_letter_code
_entity_poly.pdbx_strand_id
1 'polypeptide(L)'
;MDISAVNAATSAYSAMNQNSKAAMTNQSGNVAQTTQADSVNLSPEAIASQRQEKYALKDDPIVLFNEWLENDNPRTISFSGIKPYGELLPETQSYIDLLNQRLEQVQTPEQRKQIEAYISGASRFGSNEMIQSDSDLETRWQVEQVSVDLMMAHSQINNEEIGLPDGVKSVNGSSYSELRTLDSIPDQNVSDSEKIALSEGQHSENLEAFYYGWLNGSRTLENEILSRNTLVQNFENLLEK
;
A
#
# COMPACT_ATOMS: atom_id res chain seq x y z
N MET A 1 -22.34 -33.64 36.35
CA MET A 1 -21.98 -32.30 36.81
C MET A 1 -20.57 -32.04 36.31
N ASP A 2 -20.44 -31.00 35.47
CA ASP A 2 -19.22 -30.32 35.00
C ASP A 2 -18.22 -30.05 36.16
N ILE A 3 -16.93 -29.73 35.98
CA ILE A 3 -16.34 -28.70 35.11
C ILE A 3 -14.88 -29.06 34.76
N SER A 4 -14.55 -28.67 33.53
CA SER A 4 -13.29 -28.60 32.78
C SER A 4 -12.06 -28.04 33.49
N ALA A 5 -10.87 -28.52 33.08
CA ALA A 5 -9.64 -27.75 33.13
C ALA A 5 -9.13 -27.55 31.69
N VAL A 6 -9.00 -26.27 31.34
CA VAL A 6 -8.71 -25.74 30.01
C VAL A 6 -7.23 -25.91 29.65
N ASN A 7 -6.98 -26.32 28.40
CA ASN A 7 -5.68 -26.27 27.74
C ASN A 7 -5.09 -24.85 27.77
N ALA A 8 -3.86 -24.70 28.23
CA ALA A 8 -2.98 -23.63 27.77
C ALA A 8 -2.03 -24.23 26.72
N ALA A 9 -2.34 -24.02 25.44
CA ALA A 9 -1.40 -24.23 24.36
C ALA A 9 -0.34 -23.13 24.45
N THR A 10 0.81 -23.46 25.03
CA THR A 10 2.03 -22.64 24.91
C THR A 10 2.52 -22.73 23.48
N SER A 11 2.25 -21.70 22.68
CA SER A 11 2.96 -21.46 21.42
C SER A 11 4.40 -21.07 21.75
N ALA A 12 5.25 -22.08 21.91
CA ALA A 12 6.69 -21.89 22.00
C ALA A 12 7.22 -21.51 20.62
N TYR A 13 7.33 -20.21 20.35
CA TYR A 13 8.32 -19.71 19.39
C TYR A 13 9.71 -19.87 20.00
N SER A 14 10.19 -21.11 20.03
CA SER A 14 11.60 -21.42 20.15
C SER A 14 12.11 -21.71 18.75
N ALA A 15 12.46 -20.65 18.02
CA ALA A 15 13.34 -20.81 16.87
C ALA A 15 14.68 -21.31 17.40
N MET A 16 14.85 -22.64 17.37
CA MET A 16 16.14 -23.30 17.50
C MET A 16 17.06 -22.70 16.42
N ASN A 17 17.95 -21.80 16.83
CA ASN A 17 19.11 -21.47 16.03
C ASN A 17 20.05 -22.69 16.08
N GLN A 18 19.83 -23.65 15.18
CA GLN A 18 20.71 -24.79 14.99
C GLN A 18 22.02 -24.31 14.36
N ASN A 19 22.93 -23.79 15.19
CA ASN A 19 24.33 -23.79 14.81
C ASN A 19 24.86 -25.22 15.00
N SER A 20 24.91 -25.91 13.86
CA SER A 20 25.57 -27.18 13.67
C SER A 20 27.01 -27.14 14.18
N LYS A 21 27.34 -28.00 15.15
CA LYS A 21 28.64 -28.68 15.17
C LYS A 21 28.45 -30.12 15.61
N ALA A 22 28.62 -30.99 14.64
CA ALA A 22 28.70 -32.43 14.79
C ALA A 22 29.84 -32.83 15.75
N ALA A 23 29.54 -33.87 16.54
CA ALA A 23 30.40 -34.88 17.17
C ALA A 23 31.83 -34.49 17.59
N MET A 24 32.11 -34.67 18.89
CA MET A 24 33.29 -35.44 19.32
C MET A 24 33.10 -35.98 20.74
N THR A 25 32.80 -37.27 20.83
CA THR A 25 33.12 -38.08 22.00
C THR A 25 34.64 -38.19 22.07
N ASN A 26 35.26 -37.73 23.16
CA ASN A 26 36.47 -38.36 23.72
C ASN A 26 36.75 -37.85 25.15
N GLN A 27 37.15 -38.81 25.98
CA GLN A 27 37.58 -38.65 27.36
C GLN A 27 38.76 -37.66 27.51
N SER A 28 38.71 -36.92 28.62
CA SER A 28 39.83 -36.32 29.37
C SER A 28 40.62 -35.17 28.73
N GLY A 29 40.85 -34.13 29.54
CA GLY A 29 42.03 -33.26 29.44
C GLY A 29 41.81 -31.92 28.74
N ASN A 30 41.87 -30.85 29.53
CA ASN A 30 42.04 -29.44 29.15
C ASN A 30 40.99 -28.83 28.20
N VAL A 31 40.02 -28.16 28.83
CA VAL A 31 39.15 -27.17 28.19
C VAL A 31 40.01 -25.97 27.77
N ALA A 32 40.45 -25.96 26.51
CA ALA A 32 40.87 -24.73 25.87
C ALA A 32 39.63 -23.87 25.63
N GLN A 33 39.59 -22.69 26.26
CA GLN A 33 38.56 -21.67 26.07
C GLN A 33 38.38 -21.39 24.58
N THR A 34 37.21 -21.76 24.05
CA THR A 34 36.68 -21.20 22.82
C THR A 34 36.46 -19.70 23.02
N THR A 35 37.09 -18.89 22.18
CA THR A 35 36.86 -17.45 22.03
C THR A 35 35.36 -17.18 22.00
N GLN A 36 34.86 -16.41 22.97
CA GLN A 36 33.53 -15.83 22.94
C GLN A 36 33.46 -14.95 21.68
N ALA A 37 32.70 -15.40 20.69
CA ALA A 37 32.13 -14.45 19.74
C ALA A 37 31.16 -13.60 20.57
N ASP A 38 31.37 -12.29 20.63
CA ASP A 38 30.42 -11.33 21.19
C ASP A 38 29.11 -11.42 20.39
N SER A 39 28.24 -12.35 20.76
CA SER A 39 26.89 -12.43 20.23
C SER A 39 26.05 -11.40 20.96
N VAL A 40 25.78 -10.27 20.31
CA VAL A 40 24.76 -9.31 20.78
C VAL A 40 23.40 -10.01 20.62
N ASN A 41 22.87 -10.55 21.72
CA ASN A 41 21.50 -11.06 21.75
C ASN A 41 20.55 -9.86 21.93
N LEU A 42 19.82 -9.54 20.86
CA LEU A 42 18.72 -8.58 20.93
C LEU A 42 17.58 -9.16 21.78
N SER A 43 16.91 -8.32 22.56
CA SER A 43 15.70 -8.75 23.25
C SER A 43 14.59 -9.04 22.23
N PRO A 44 13.62 -9.92 22.55
CA PRO A 44 12.47 -10.17 21.69
C PRO A 44 11.73 -8.89 21.29
N GLU A 45 11.64 -7.92 22.19
CA GLU A 45 11.02 -6.62 21.95
C GLU A 45 11.81 -5.80 20.92
N ALA A 46 13.14 -5.77 21.02
CA ALA A 46 13.99 -5.08 20.04
C ALA A 46 13.86 -5.70 18.65
N ILE A 47 13.75 -7.04 18.56
CA ILE A 47 13.52 -7.74 17.29
C ILE A 47 12.13 -7.39 16.71
N ALA A 48 11.11 -7.34 17.56
CA ALA A 48 9.77 -6.95 17.15
C ALA A 48 9.71 -5.50 16.65
N SER A 49 10.33 -4.56 17.37
CA SER A 49 10.40 -3.16 16.95
C SER A 49 11.16 -2.97 15.65
N GLN A 50 12.31 -3.64 15.47
CA GLN A 50 13.06 -3.59 14.20
C GLN A 50 12.24 -4.15 13.04
N ARG A 51 11.46 -5.21 13.30
CA ARG A 51 10.56 -5.79 12.30
C ARG A 51 9.43 -4.83 11.94
N GLN A 52 8.81 -4.18 12.92
CA GLN A 52 7.77 -3.18 12.71
C GLN A 52 8.28 -1.99 11.89
N GLU A 53 9.50 -1.52 12.17
CA GLU A 53 10.11 -0.44 11.40
C GLU A 53 10.44 -0.87 9.97
N LYS A 54 11.02 -2.05 9.78
CA LYS A 54 11.42 -2.56 8.47
C LYS A 54 10.25 -2.80 7.52
N TYR A 55 9.13 -3.29 8.06
CA TYR A 55 7.94 -3.67 7.29
C TYR A 55 6.77 -2.73 7.56
N ALA A 56 7.05 -1.50 8.00
CA ALA A 56 6.02 -0.51 8.26
C ALA A 56 5.16 -0.30 7.00
N LEU A 57 3.87 -0.08 7.24
CA LEU A 57 2.95 0.34 6.19
C LEU A 57 3.45 1.65 5.57
N LYS A 58 3.46 1.75 4.25
CA LYS A 58 3.65 3.05 3.60
C LYS A 58 2.35 3.85 3.71
N ASP A 59 2.37 4.87 4.56
CA ASP A 59 1.23 5.74 4.88
C ASP A 59 1.33 7.15 4.26
N ASP A 60 2.47 7.48 3.64
CA ASP A 60 2.71 8.77 2.98
C ASP A 60 2.81 8.62 1.44
N PRO A 61 1.91 9.26 0.65
CA PRO A 61 1.97 9.27 -0.81
C PRO A 61 3.26 9.86 -1.39
N ILE A 62 3.90 10.79 -0.67
CA ILE A 62 5.14 11.45 -1.10
C ILE A 62 6.31 10.46 -1.14
N VAL A 63 6.34 9.48 -0.23
CA VAL A 63 7.38 8.44 -0.23
C VAL A 63 7.34 7.64 -1.53
N LEU A 64 6.17 7.15 -1.93
CA LEU A 64 5.99 6.41 -3.18
C LEU A 64 6.26 7.29 -4.42
N PHE A 65 5.89 8.56 -4.35
CA PHE A 65 6.14 9.52 -5.44
C PHE A 65 7.64 9.77 -5.63
N ASN A 66 8.40 9.94 -4.54
CA ASN A 66 9.84 10.12 -4.59
C ASN A 66 10.57 8.86 -5.07
N GLU A 67 10.15 7.68 -4.61
CA GLU A 67 10.66 6.40 -5.13
C GLU A 67 10.45 6.28 -6.65
N TRP A 68 9.33 6.80 -7.17
CA TRP A 68 9.09 6.85 -8.61
C TRP A 68 10.00 7.87 -9.33
N LEU A 69 10.25 9.05 -8.75
CA LEU A 69 11.14 10.06 -9.32
C LEU A 69 12.59 9.58 -9.45
N GLU A 70 13.02 8.66 -8.58
CA GLU A 70 14.35 8.03 -8.62
C GLU A 70 14.54 7.11 -9.84
N ASN A 71 13.47 6.72 -10.53
CA ASN A 71 13.55 5.93 -11.77
C ASN A 71 14.01 6.79 -12.97
N ASP A 72 14.64 6.13 -13.94
CA ASP A 72 15.06 6.75 -15.21
C ASP A 72 13.87 7.18 -16.07
N ASN A 73 14.09 8.21 -16.90
CA ASN A 73 13.11 8.72 -17.86
C ASN A 73 13.14 7.93 -19.19
N PRO A 74 11.98 7.61 -19.81
CA PRO A 74 10.62 7.86 -19.34
C PRO A 74 10.23 6.92 -18.20
N ARG A 75 9.59 7.47 -17.16
CA ARG A 75 9.19 6.68 -16.00
C ARG A 75 7.90 5.93 -16.26
N THR A 76 7.83 4.69 -15.77
CA THR A 76 6.63 3.85 -15.86
C THR A 76 5.87 3.86 -14.53
N ILE A 77 4.54 3.83 -14.58
CA ILE A 77 3.72 3.53 -13.39
C ILE A 77 3.44 2.02 -13.39
N SER A 78 4.04 1.31 -12.45
CA SER A 78 3.90 -0.15 -12.33
C SER A 78 3.28 -0.55 -11.01
N PHE A 79 2.35 -1.49 -11.08
CA PHE A 79 1.65 -2.02 -9.93
C PHE A 79 2.19 -3.41 -9.57
N SER A 80 2.47 -3.62 -8.28
CA SER A 80 2.89 -4.95 -7.82
C SER A 80 1.79 -5.98 -8.10
N GLY A 81 2.17 -7.16 -8.58
CA GLY A 81 1.23 -8.27 -8.72
C GLY A 81 0.91 -8.93 -7.38
N ILE A 82 -0.17 -9.71 -7.34
CA ILE A 82 -0.52 -10.61 -6.23
C ILE A 82 0.65 -11.58 -5.99
N LYS A 83 1.05 -11.74 -4.72
CA LYS A 83 2.13 -12.64 -4.32
C LYS A 83 1.58 -13.96 -3.78
N PRO A 84 2.26 -15.10 -4.03
CA PRO A 84 1.85 -16.35 -3.44
C PRO A 84 1.98 -16.28 -1.91
N TYR A 85 1.11 -16.99 -1.20
CA TYR A 85 1.01 -16.93 0.27
C TYR A 85 2.33 -17.27 1.00
N GLY A 86 3.17 -18.13 0.41
CA GLY A 86 4.49 -18.46 0.97
C GLY A 86 5.53 -17.33 0.91
N GLU A 87 5.25 -16.24 0.19
CA GLU A 87 6.09 -15.04 0.12
C GLU A 87 5.59 -13.90 1.03
N LEU A 88 4.46 -14.10 1.72
CA LEU A 88 3.87 -13.07 2.57
C LEU A 88 4.51 -13.07 3.97
N LEU A 89 4.48 -11.89 4.59
CA LEU A 89 4.80 -11.74 6.00
C LEU A 89 3.75 -12.50 6.84
N PRO A 90 4.16 -13.17 7.94
CA PRO A 90 3.25 -13.90 8.82
C PRO A 90 2.06 -13.08 9.32
N GLU A 91 2.27 -11.79 9.57
CA GLU A 91 1.24 -10.87 10.01
C GLU A 91 0.15 -10.68 8.95
N THR A 92 0.55 -10.52 7.68
CA THR A 92 -0.39 -10.41 6.57
C THR A 92 -1.05 -11.75 6.24
N GLN A 93 -0.34 -12.86 6.39
CA GLN A 93 -0.95 -14.18 6.28
C GLN A 93 -2.06 -14.38 7.33
N SER A 94 -1.81 -13.95 8.57
CA SER A 94 -2.81 -14.03 9.65
C SER A 94 -4.06 -13.19 9.34
N TYR A 95 -3.87 -12.01 8.76
CA TYR A 95 -4.97 -11.18 8.29
C TYR A 95 -5.77 -11.83 7.15
N ILE A 96 -5.09 -12.41 6.16
CA ILE A 96 -5.73 -13.16 5.06
C ILE A 96 -6.49 -14.37 5.58
N ASP A 97 -5.96 -15.11 6.56
CA ASP A 97 -6.66 -16.24 7.18
C ASP A 97 -7.97 -15.78 7.85
N LEU A 98 -7.95 -14.61 8.50
CA LEU A 98 -9.14 -14.00 9.09
C LEU A 98 -10.14 -13.52 8.01
N LEU A 99 -9.67 -13.03 6.87
CA LEU A 99 -10.53 -12.71 5.71
C LEU A 99 -11.16 -13.97 5.10
N ASN A 100 -10.40 -15.07 4.97
CA ASN A 100 -10.94 -16.34 4.49
C ASN A 100 -12.03 -16.89 5.42
N GLN A 101 -11.84 -16.78 6.75
CA GLN A 101 -12.90 -17.13 7.71
C GLN A 101 -14.14 -16.25 7.55
N ARG A 102 -13.97 -14.93 7.30
CA ARG A 102 -15.09 -14.04 7.00
C ARG A 102 -15.81 -14.45 5.71
N LEU A 103 -15.06 -14.83 4.67
CA LEU A 103 -15.58 -15.25 3.36
C LEU A 103 -16.54 -16.45 3.47
N GLU A 104 -16.24 -17.40 4.37
CA GLU A 104 -17.10 -18.57 4.62
C GLU A 104 -18.46 -18.20 5.23
N GLN A 105 -18.55 -17.06 5.91
CA GLN A 105 -19.74 -16.62 6.63
C GLN A 105 -20.63 -15.67 5.80
N VAL A 106 -20.14 -15.20 4.65
CA VAL A 106 -20.84 -14.24 3.80
C VAL A 106 -21.94 -14.89 2.95
N GLN A 107 -23.08 -14.23 2.88
CA GLN A 107 -24.27 -14.71 2.16
C GLN A 107 -24.52 -14.00 0.82
N THR A 108 -23.93 -12.81 0.60
CA THR A 108 -24.17 -12.03 -0.64
C THR A 108 -22.97 -12.04 -1.58
N PRO A 109 -23.19 -12.03 -2.91
CA PRO A 109 -22.12 -11.90 -3.89
C PRO A 109 -21.29 -10.62 -3.73
N GLU A 110 -21.92 -9.50 -3.35
CA GLU A 110 -21.28 -8.20 -3.18
C GLU A 110 -20.27 -8.22 -2.03
N GLN A 111 -20.67 -8.74 -0.86
CA GLN A 111 -19.79 -8.88 0.30
C GLN A 111 -18.64 -9.86 0.01
N ARG A 112 -18.92 -10.93 -0.77
CA ARG A 112 -17.90 -11.89 -1.20
C ARG A 112 -16.83 -11.22 -2.06
N LYS A 113 -17.25 -10.47 -3.09
CA LYS A 113 -16.34 -9.71 -3.95
C LYS A 113 -15.50 -8.71 -3.15
N GLN A 114 -16.12 -8.06 -2.17
CA GLN A 114 -15.41 -7.12 -1.30
C GLN A 114 -14.29 -7.83 -0.52
N ILE A 115 -14.59 -8.94 0.16
CA ILE A 115 -13.57 -9.71 0.91
C ILE A 115 -12.49 -10.26 -0.02
N GLU A 116 -12.84 -10.79 -1.18
CA GLU A 116 -11.87 -11.25 -2.20
C GLU A 116 -10.94 -10.11 -2.66
N ALA A 117 -11.46 -8.88 -2.76
CA ALA A 117 -10.63 -7.71 -3.04
C ALA A 117 -9.66 -7.40 -1.89
N TYR A 118 -10.08 -7.50 -0.62
CA TYR A 118 -9.16 -7.35 0.52
C TYR A 118 -8.07 -8.44 0.52
N ILE A 119 -8.41 -9.70 0.22
CA ILE A 119 -7.42 -10.79 0.12
C ILE A 119 -6.38 -10.48 -0.97
N SER A 120 -6.85 -10.09 -2.15
CA SER A 120 -6.00 -9.73 -3.29
C SER A 120 -5.09 -8.54 -2.97
N GLY A 121 -5.63 -7.49 -2.36
CA GLY A 121 -4.88 -6.30 -1.96
C GLY A 121 -3.84 -6.60 -0.88
N ALA A 122 -4.22 -7.35 0.16
CA ALA A 122 -3.29 -7.76 1.22
C ALA A 122 -2.12 -8.57 0.65
N SER A 123 -2.40 -9.50 -0.27
CA SER A 123 -1.36 -10.29 -0.94
C SER A 123 -0.41 -9.45 -1.80
N ARG A 124 -0.92 -8.39 -2.44
CA ARG A 124 -0.12 -7.51 -3.30
C ARG A 124 1.00 -6.77 -2.54
N PHE A 125 0.71 -6.31 -1.32
CA PHE A 125 1.67 -5.55 -0.50
C PHE A 125 2.36 -6.39 0.58
N GLY A 126 1.71 -7.48 1.01
CA GLY A 126 2.04 -8.27 2.19
C GLY A 126 3.38 -8.99 2.20
N SER A 127 4.17 -8.92 1.12
CA SER A 127 5.55 -9.41 1.10
C SER A 127 6.56 -8.39 1.64
N ASN A 128 6.21 -7.10 1.61
CA ASN A 128 7.09 -5.99 1.96
C ASN A 128 6.51 -5.07 3.05
N GLU A 129 5.20 -5.09 3.24
CA GLU A 129 4.48 -4.22 4.19
C GLU A 129 3.60 -5.08 5.10
N MET A 130 3.58 -4.74 6.39
CA MET A 130 2.83 -5.47 7.41
C MET A 130 1.37 -5.03 7.41
N ILE A 131 0.56 -5.64 6.53
CA ILE A 131 -0.91 -5.43 6.49
C ILE A 131 -1.55 -6.31 7.56
N GLN A 132 -2.27 -5.73 8.54
CA GLN A 132 -2.86 -6.48 9.66
C GLN A 132 -4.37 -6.31 9.79
N SER A 133 -4.95 -5.33 9.07
CA SER A 133 -6.37 -4.98 9.17
C SER A 133 -6.93 -4.41 7.86
N ASP A 134 -8.26 -4.29 7.80
CA ASP A 134 -8.96 -3.64 6.70
C ASP A 134 -8.54 -2.16 6.57
N SER A 135 -8.34 -1.48 7.71
CA SER A 135 -7.89 -0.09 7.76
C SER A 135 -6.50 0.09 7.17
N ASP A 136 -5.55 -0.80 7.48
CA ASP A 136 -4.19 -0.73 6.91
C ASP A 136 -4.24 -0.83 5.39
N LEU A 137 -5.05 -1.76 4.88
CA LEU A 137 -5.18 -1.96 3.44
C LEU A 137 -5.86 -0.78 2.75
N GLU A 138 -6.92 -0.23 3.36
CA GLU A 138 -7.61 0.96 2.85
C GLU A 138 -6.68 2.17 2.80
N THR A 139 -5.94 2.43 3.88
CA THR A 139 -4.91 3.48 3.91
C THR A 139 -3.90 3.27 2.80
N ARG A 140 -3.39 2.05 2.63
CA ARG A 140 -2.37 1.75 1.62
C ARG A 140 -2.87 1.92 0.17
N TRP A 141 -4.12 1.57 -0.11
CA TRP A 141 -4.76 1.80 -1.40
C TRP A 141 -4.94 3.30 -1.67
N GLN A 142 -5.36 4.07 -0.68
CA GLN A 142 -5.49 5.53 -0.81
C GLN A 142 -4.12 6.17 -1.06
N VAL A 143 -3.10 5.74 -0.33
CA VAL A 143 -1.71 6.19 -0.51
C VAL A 143 -1.20 5.88 -1.91
N GLU A 144 -1.43 4.67 -2.41
CA GLU A 144 -1.09 4.30 -3.79
C GLU A 144 -1.78 5.20 -4.81
N GLN A 145 -3.09 5.40 -4.63
CA GLN A 145 -3.89 6.18 -5.55
C GLN A 145 -3.44 7.64 -5.61
N VAL A 146 -3.27 8.29 -4.45
CA VAL A 146 -2.79 9.67 -4.39
C VAL A 146 -1.38 9.81 -4.96
N SER A 147 -0.52 8.81 -4.71
CA SER A 147 0.82 8.82 -5.27
C SER A 147 0.79 8.74 -6.80
N VAL A 148 -0.06 7.89 -7.38
CA VAL A 148 -0.30 7.84 -8.83
C VAL A 148 -0.82 9.18 -9.35
N ASP A 149 -1.78 9.80 -8.66
CA ASP A 149 -2.30 11.11 -9.03
C ASP A 149 -1.17 12.18 -9.05
N LEU A 150 -0.22 12.11 -8.11
CA LEU A 150 0.97 12.96 -8.10
C LEU A 150 1.94 12.68 -9.25
N MET A 151 2.17 11.42 -9.61
CA MET A 151 3.00 11.05 -10.76
C MET A 151 2.41 11.58 -12.07
N MET A 152 1.09 11.46 -12.24
CA MET A 152 0.36 12.00 -13.38
C MET A 152 0.47 13.53 -13.43
N ALA A 153 0.27 14.21 -12.28
CA ALA A 153 0.36 15.66 -12.20
C ALA A 153 1.77 16.18 -12.50
N HIS A 154 2.81 15.52 -11.95
CA HIS A 154 4.20 15.83 -12.25
C HIS A 154 4.49 15.73 -13.75
N SER A 155 4.05 14.64 -14.38
CA SER A 155 4.29 14.40 -15.81
C SER A 155 3.65 15.48 -16.68
N GLN A 156 2.40 15.85 -16.37
CA GLN A 156 1.68 16.90 -17.09
C GLN A 156 2.30 18.29 -16.89
N ILE A 157 2.64 18.67 -15.66
CA ILE A 157 3.25 19.98 -15.34
C ILE A 157 4.63 20.14 -16.01
N ASN A 158 5.43 19.07 -16.03
CA ASN A 158 6.79 19.10 -16.57
C ASN A 158 6.87 18.72 -18.06
N ASN A 159 5.74 18.46 -18.72
CA ASN A 159 5.67 17.93 -20.08
C ASN A 159 6.52 16.65 -20.27
N GLU A 160 6.51 15.77 -19.28
CA GLU A 160 7.14 14.45 -19.36
C GLU A 160 6.15 13.40 -19.87
N GLU A 161 6.65 12.42 -20.61
CA GLU A 161 5.88 11.26 -21.03
C GLU A 161 5.95 10.15 -19.98
N ILE A 162 4.80 9.55 -19.66
CA ILE A 162 4.75 8.33 -18.87
C ILE A 162 5.02 7.15 -19.82
N GLY A 163 6.11 6.45 -19.54
CA GLY A 163 6.51 5.25 -20.27
C GLY A 163 5.50 4.12 -20.08
N LEU A 164 5.46 3.22 -21.06
CA LEU A 164 4.69 1.99 -20.94
C LEU A 164 5.49 0.95 -20.14
N PRO A 165 4.82 0.14 -19.30
CA PRO A 165 5.47 -0.99 -18.67
C PRO A 165 6.06 -1.96 -19.70
N ASP A 166 7.16 -2.61 -19.32
CA ASP A 166 7.83 -3.61 -20.16
C ASP A 166 6.85 -4.67 -20.69
N GLY A 167 6.91 -4.92 -22.00
CA GLY A 167 6.05 -5.89 -22.67
C GLY A 167 4.69 -5.36 -23.13
N VAL A 168 4.33 -4.12 -22.80
CA VAL A 168 3.13 -3.45 -23.31
C VAL A 168 3.47 -2.69 -24.59
N LYS A 169 2.79 -3.02 -25.70
CA LYS A 169 2.93 -2.27 -26.96
C LYS A 169 2.11 -0.98 -26.88
N SER A 170 2.65 0.13 -27.36
CA SER A 170 1.88 1.38 -27.42
C SER A 170 0.68 1.22 -28.34
N VAL A 171 -0.47 1.69 -27.88
CA VAL A 171 -1.63 1.93 -28.72
C VAL A 171 -1.54 3.41 -29.08
N ASN A 172 -1.40 3.72 -30.37
CA ASN A 172 -1.32 5.10 -30.84
C ASN A 172 -2.52 5.91 -30.33
N GLY A 173 -2.28 6.98 -29.56
CA GLY A 173 -3.22 8.09 -29.40
C GLY A 173 -4.03 8.21 -28.09
N SER A 174 -3.62 7.59 -26.98
CA SER A 174 -4.31 7.79 -25.69
C SER A 174 -3.62 8.85 -24.83
N SER A 175 -4.13 10.09 -24.83
CA SER A 175 -3.81 11.07 -23.79
C SER A 175 -4.43 10.59 -22.46
N TYR A 176 -3.60 10.15 -21.53
CA TYR A 176 -4.02 9.81 -20.17
C TYR A 176 -4.30 11.11 -19.39
N SER A 177 -5.45 11.71 -19.62
CA SER A 177 -5.86 12.95 -18.96
C SER A 177 -7.26 12.82 -18.40
N GLU A 178 -7.38 12.11 -17.28
CA GLU A 178 -8.49 12.32 -16.33
C GLU A 178 -7.95 12.29 -14.90
N LEU A 179 -7.16 13.31 -14.54
CA LEU A 179 -7.12 13.75 -13.15
C LEU A 179 -8.44 14.46 -12.87
N ARG A 180 -9.26 13.88 -12.00
CA ARG A 180 -10.62 14.34 -11.70
C ARG A 180 -10.56 15.76 -11.14
N THR A 181 -11.16 16.71 -11.87
CA THR A 181 -11.37 18.08 -11.40
C THR A 181 -12.37 18.10 -10.24
N LEU A 182 -12.01 18.73 -9.13
CA LEU A 182 -13.02 19.23 -8.18
C LEU A 182 -13.80 20.36 -8.89
N ASP A 183 -15.13 20.20 -8.91
CA ASP A 183 -16.16 21.16 -9.32
C ASP A 183 -16.06 21.75 -10.73
N SER A 184 -16.67 21.05 -11.70
CA SER A 184 -17.16 21.67 -12.93
C SER A 184 -18.63 22.05 -12.76
N ILE A 185 -18.89 23.26 -12.25
CA ILE A 185 -20.21 23.90 -12.39
C ILE A 185 -20.27 24.47 -13.82
N PRO A 186 -21.23 24.05 -14.66
CA PRO A 186 -21.34 24.60 -16.01
C PRO A 186 -22.03 25.97 -15.94
N ASP A 187 -21.28 27.04 -16.17
CA ASP A 187 -21.87 28.36 -16.40
C ASP A 187 -22.16 28.56 -17.89
N GLN A 188 -23.44 28.72 -18.22
CA GLN A 188 -23.92 28.84 -19.60
C GLN A 188 -23.84 30.30 -20.05
N ASN A 189 -22.71 30.75 -20.63
CA ASN A 189 -22.67 31.88 -21.60
C ASN A 189 -21.30 32.19 -22.24
N VAL A 190 -20.43 31.21 -22.46
CA VAL A 190 -19.11 31.42 -23.10
C VAL A 190 -19.01 30.63 -24.41
N SER A 191 -18.33 31.15 -25.44
CA SER A 191 -18.13 30.43 -26.71
C SER A 191 -17.32 29.14 -26.49
N ASP A 192 -17.54 28.10 -27.31
CA ASP A 192 -16.98 26.76 -27.05
C ASP A 192 -15.44 26.76 -27.01
N SER A 193 -14.76 27.63 -27.77
CA SER A 193 -13.30 27.79 -27.72
C SER A 193 -12.80 28.47 -26.44
N GLU A 194 -13.56 29.43 -25.92
CA GLU A 194 -13.24 30.09 -24.65
C GLU A 194 -13.58 29.20 -23.45
N LYS A 195 -14.64 28.39 -23.53
CA LYS A 195 -14.93 27.34 -22.54
C LYS A 195 -13.80 26.32 -22.45
N ILE A 196 -13.25 25.90 -23.59
CA ILE A 196 -12.10 24.97 -23.63
C ILE A 196 -10.89 25.63 -22.96
N ALA A 197 -10.50 26.84 -23.38
CA ALA A 197 -9.36 27.55 -22.80
C ALA A 197 -9.54 27.87 -21.30
N LEU A 198 -10.74 28.24 -20.87
CA LEU A 198 -11.07 28.44 -19.44
C LEU A 198 -11.03 27.12 -18.68
N SER A 199 -11.54 26.03 -19.25
CA SER A 199 -11.50 24.70 -18.63
C SER A 199 -10.07 24.16 -18.55
N GLU A 200 -9.24 24.40 -19.56
CA GLU A 200 -7.82 24.03 -19.58
C GLU A 200 -7.02 24.86 -18.58
N GLY A 201 -7.26 26.16 -18.50
CA GLY A 201 -6.65 27.04 -17.50
C GLY A 201 -7.01 26.64 -16.07
N GLN A 202 -8.31 26.43 -15.81
CA GLN A 202 -8.79 25.99 -14.50
C GLN A 202 -8.32 24.56 -14.15
N HIS A 203 -8.21 23.68 -15.16
CA HIS A 203 -7.61 22.36 -14.97
C HIS A 203 -6.13 22.45 -14.58
N SER A 204 -5.34 23.29 -15.26
CA SER A 204 -3.93 23.53 -14.94
C SER A 204 -3.75 24.12 -13.54
N GLU A 205 -4.55 25.12 -13.16
CA GLU A 205 -4.50 25.71 -11.83
C GLU A 205 -4.86 24.70 -10.72
N ASN A 206 -5.91 23.89 -10.93
CA ASN A 206 -6.30 22.84 -9.99
C ASN A 206 -5.23 21.75 -9.87
N LEU A 207 -4.59 21.40 -10.99
CA LEU A 207 -3.52 20.42 -11.06
C LEU A 207 -2.28 20.89 -10.29
N GLU A 208 -1.85 22.13 -10.52
CA GLU A 208 -0.73 22.74 -9.80
C GLU A 208 -1.03 22.89 -8.30
N ALA A 209 -2.25 23.33 -7.94
CA ALA A 209 -2.66 23.45 -6.54
C ALA A 209 -2.72 22.09 -5.83
N PHE A 210 -3.09 21.01 -6.55
CA PHE A 210 -2.97 19.65 -6.05
C PHE A 210 -1.51 19.26 -5.84
N TYR A 211 -0.70 19.37 -6.90
CA TYR A 211 0.70 18.93 -6.91
C TYR A 211 1.55 19.67 -5.87
N TYR A 212 1.60 21.00 -5.93
CA TYR A 212 2.37 21.80 -5.00
C TYR A 212 1.80 21.76 -3.59
N GLY A 213 0.49 21.57 -3.43
CA GLY A 213 -0.14 21.42 -2.13
C GLY A 213 0.32 20.17 -1.36
N TRP A 214 0.60 19.08 -2.08
CA TRP A 214 1.23 17.88 -1.48
C TRP A 214 2.70 18.11 -1.18
N LEU A 215 3.47 18.70 -2.11
CA LEU A 215 4.89 18.94 -1.92
C LEU A 215 5.23 19.93 -0.80
N ASN A 216 4.37 20.91 -0.55
CA ASN A 216 4.56 21.90 0.51
C ASN A 216 3.88 21.52 1.84
N GLY A 217 3.18 20.38 1.89
CA GLY A 217 2.47 19.89 3.08
C GLY A 217 1.16 20.61 3.40
N SER A 218 0.62 21.45 2.50
CA SER A 218 -0.71 22.06 2.69
C SER A 218 -1.86 21.08 2.44
N ARG A 219 -1.59 19.93 1.82
CA ARG A 219 -2.49 18.79 1.67
C ARG A 219 -2.01 17.61 2.51
N THR A 220 -2.96 16.89 3.08
CA THR A 220 -2.74 15.68 3.87
C THR A 220 -3.66 14.57 3.36
N LEU A 221 -3.33 13.32 3.70
CA LEU A 221 -4.17 12.18 3.34
C LEU A 221 -5.58 12.30 3.95
N GLU A 222 -5.69 12.81 5.17
CA GLU A 222 -6.99 13.06 5.83
C GLU A 222 -7.85 14.06 5.05
N ASN A 223 -7.26 15.17 4.59
CA ASN A 223 -7.98 16.16 3.78
C ASN A 223 -8.50 15.56 2.48
N GLU A 224 -7.71 14.68 1.86
CA GLU A 224 -8.06 14.01 0.61
C GLU A 224 -9.18 12.98 0.81
N ILE A 225 -9.12 12.18 1.87
CA ILE A 225 -10.18 11.22 2.24
C ILE A 225 -11.50 11.95 2.47
N LEU A 226 -11.50 13.04 3.25
CA LEU A 226 -12.70 13.83 3.53
C LEU A 226 -13.30 14.44 2.26
N SER A 227 -12.45 14.96 1.37
CA SER A 227 -12.88 15.52 0.09
C SER A 227 -13.55 14.47 -0.80
N ARG A 228 -12.98 13.26 -0.87
CA ARG A 228 -13.53 12.14 -1.66
C ARG A 228 -14.86 11.64 -1.12
N ASN A 229 -14.97 11.46 0.20
CA ASN A 229 -16.22 11.01 0.83
C ASN A 229 -17.35 12.02 0.62
N THR A 230 -17.04 13.32 0.65
CA THR A 230 -18.02 14.38 0.40
C THR A 230 -18.49 14.39 -1.06
N LEU A 231 -17.58 14.17 -2.02
CA LEU A 231 -17.92 14.04 -3.44
C LEU A 231 -18.83 12.84 -3.71
N VAL A 232 -18.53 11.68 -3.12
CA VAL A 232 -19.36 10.47 -3.27
C VAL A 232 -20.77 10.71 -2.73
N GLN A 233 -20.89 11.28 -1.53
CA GLN A 233 -22.19 11.62 -0.94
C GLN A 233 -22.98 12.63 -1.81
N ASN A 234 -22.31 13.64 -2.36
CA ASN A 234 -22.95 14.60 -3.25
C ASN A 234 -23.44 13.96 -4.56
N PHE A 235 -22.70 13.00 -5.10
CA PHE A 235 -23.08 12.27 -6.30
C PHE A 235 -24.27 11.32 -6.05
N GLU A 236 -24.26 10.60 -4.93
CA GLU A 236 -25.38 9.74 -4.52
C GLU A 236 -26.67 10.56 -4.33
N ASN A 237 -26.57 11.72 -3.68
CA ASN A 237 -27.70 12.64 -3.51
C ASN A 237 -28.24 13.24 -4.83
N LEU A 238 -27.42 13.26 -5.90
CA LEU A 238 -27.82 13.70 -7.24
C LEU A 238 -28.51 12.58 -8.02
N LEU A 239 -28.19 11.32 -7.75
CA LEU A 239 -28.83 10.16 -8.39
C LEU A 239 -30.19 9.79 -7.77
N GLU A 240 -30.46 10.25 -6.54
CA GLU A 240 -31.74 10.05 -5.85
C GLU A 240 -32.81 11.13 -6.15
N LYS A 241 -32.50 12.12 -7.01
CA LYS A 241 -33.43 13.17 -7.47
C LYS A 241 -33.87 12.99 -8.91
#